data_AF-D4XT18-F1
#
_entry.id   AF-D4XT18-F1
#
_cell.length_a   1.000
_cell.length_b   1.000
_cell.length_c   1.000
_cell.angle_alpha   90.00
_cell.angle_beta   90.00
_cell.angle_gamma   90.00
#
_symmetry.space_group_name_H-M   'P 1'
#
loop_
_entity.id
_entity.type
_entity.pdbx_description
1 polymer ?
#
loop_
_entity_poly.entity_id
_entity_poly.type
_entity_poly.pdbx_seq_one_letter_code
_entity_poly.pdbx_strand_id
1 'polypeptide(L)'
;MDDDHRCVLVKVIVTQDESLRDSIIKATNNQTMVESSSLHATDKIQRDIEDILLQSGLYYERRKNFYLNQGVSVHDLITLPYLASGYLALVLKSPAKAISLRAKTIRDEEKYKIIFNEKTNIKIWVSLAIIFKEIDRCLNLKRSNKSMSEKFLKKWRYIIGLLILAKYYKKFDFNVNEIISFDVSLITQDEVSILLDDVKDNLPSSNQNLSNANFVKMLNFFEKNIILLIAKLFLMQILIMKKIFQLSLEKPKKIMIFNLLIR
;
A
#
# COMPACT_ATOMS: atom_id res chain seq x y z
N MET A 1 9.98 59.37 -19.95
CA MET A 1 9.34 58.57 -18.89
C MET A 1 8.06 58.09 -19.53
N ASP A 2 8.03 56.84 -19.98
CA ASP A 2 6.87 56.27 -20.67
C ASP A 2 5.82 55.94 -19.61
N ASP A 3 4.62 56.49 -19.75
CA ASP A 3 3.53 56.34 -18.79
C ASP A 3 2.83 55.00 -19.05
N ASP A 4 3.16 54.00 -18.24
CA ASP A 4 2.72 52.62 -18.45
C ASP A 4 1.27 52.42 -17.99
N HIS A 5 0.32 52.51 -18.92
CA HIS A 5 -1.13 52.41 -18.69
C HIS A 5 -1.66 50.98 -18.53
N ARG A 6 -0.84 49.99 -18.17
CA ARG A 6 -1.32 48.61 -17.97
C ARG A 6 -2.24 48.51 -16.76
N CYS A 7 -3.45 48.00 -16.97
CA CYS A 7 -4.42 47.70 -15.91
C CYS A 7 -4.53 46.19 -15.68
N VAL A 8 -4.64 45.78 -14.41
CA VAL A 8 -4.91 44.38 -14.02
C VAL A 8 -6.35 44.28 -13.54
N LEU A 9 -7.14 43.42 -14.18
CA LEU A 9 -8.48 43.08 -13.70
C LEU A 9 -8.38 41.99 -12.63
N VAL A 10 -8.72 42.34 -11.38
CA VAL A 10 -8.80 41.39 -10.27
C VAL A 10 -10.26 41.08 -9.98
N LYS A 11 -10.66 39.81 -10.13
CA LYS A 11 -12.00 39.32 -9.77
C LYS A 11 -11.88 38.34 -8.61
N VAL A 12 -12.37 38.73 -7.43
CA VAL A 12 -12.41 37.88 -6.23
C VAL A 12 -13.76 37.17 -6.18
N ILE A 13 -13.74 35.84 -6.16
CA ILE A 13 -14.94 35.01 -6.07
C ILE A 13 -14.89 34.25 -4.75
N VAL A 14 -15.84 34.53 -3.86
CA VAL A 14 -16.01 33.81 -2.59
C VAL A 14 -17.12 32.78 -2.76
N THR A 15 -16.80 31.50 -2.61
CA THR A 15 -17.79 30.42 -2.67
C THR A 15 -17.45 29.34 -1.64
N GLN A 16 -18.49 28.78 -1.02
CA GLN A 16 -18.39 27.58 -0.19
C GLN A 16 -18.61 26.30 -1.01
N ASP A 17 -19.09 26.42 -2.25
CA ASP A 17 -19.24 25.29 -3.17
C ASP A 17 -17.89 24.90 -3.77
N GLU A 18 -17.38 23.74 -3.34
CA GLU A 18 -16.12 23.19 -3.84
C GLU A 18 -16.18 22.79 -5.31
N SER A 19 -17.34 22.33 -5.80
CA SER A 19 -17.50 21.91 -7.19
C SER A 19 -17.44 23.10 -8.15
N LEU A 20 -18.05 24.23 -7.76
CA LEU A 20 -17.97 25.48 -8.49
C LEU A 20 -16.54 26.03 -8.46
N ARG A 21 -15.87 25.98 -7.31
CA ARG A 21 -14.48 26.40 -7.16
C ARG A 21 -13.55 25.60 -8.07
N ASP A 22 -13.66 24.27 -8.07
CA ASP A 22 -12.84 23.39 -8.91
C ASP A 22 -13.14 23.62 -10.39
N SER A 23 -14.39 23.89 -10.77
CA SER A 23 -14.78 24.23 -12.15
C SER A 23 -14.15 25.54 -12.61
N ILE A 24 -14.15 26.57 -11.76
CA ILE A 24 -13.48 27.85 -12.02
C ILE A 24 -11.97 27.62 -12.16
N ILE A 25 -11.34 26.91 -11.22
CA ILE A 25 -9.89 26.60 -11.24
C ILE A 25 -9.51 25.86 -12.53
N LYS A 26 -10.30 24.85 -12.91
CA LYS A 26 -10.06 24.07 -14.13
C LYS A 26 -10.21 24.95 -15.38
N ALA A 27 -11.25 25.79 -15.44
CA ALA A 27 -11.45 26.71 -16.56
C ALA A 27 -10.31 27.74 -16.69
N THR A 28 -9.85 28.31 -15.59
CA THR A 28 -8.74 29.30 -15.59
C THR A 28 -7.39 28.64 -15.91
N ASN A 29 -7.13 27.45 -15.37
CA ASN A 29 -5.89 26.71 -15.62
C ASN A 29 -5.82 26.13 -17.03
N ASN A 30 -6.96 25.93 -17.71
CA ASN A 30 -6.98 25.56 -19.12
C ASN A 30 -6.67 26.75 -20.06
N GLN A 31 -6.72 27.99 -19.55
CA GLN A 31 -6.45 29.21 -20.33
C GLN A 31 -4.99 29.68 -20.24
N THR A 32 -4.19 29.12 -19.34
CA THR A 32 -2.74 29.35 -19.24
C THR A 32 -1.99 28.01 -19.22
N MET A 33 -0.73 27.95 -19.65
CA MET A 33 0.08 26.73 -19.47
C MET A 33 0.40 26.52 -17.98
N VAL A 34 -0.53 25.93 -17.24
CA VAL A 34 -0.36 25.63 -15.81
C VAL A 34 0.21 24.22 -15.61
N GLU A 35 0.95 24.04 -14.51
CA GLU A 35 1.58 22.77 -14.14
C GLU A 35 0.55 21.64 -13.99
N SER A 36 0.72 20.51 -14.69
CA SER A 36 -0.30 19.44 -14.79
C SER A 36 -0.69 18.78 -13.46
N SER A 37 0.11 18.93 -12.40
CA SER A 37 -0.28 18.53 -11.04
C SER A 37 -1.50 19.27 -10.51
N SER A 38 -1.74 20.52 -10.94
CA SER A 38 -2.93 21.29 -10.56
C SER A 38 -4.20 20.85 -11.30
N LEU A 39 -4.06 20.22 -12.47
CA LEU A 39 -5.18 19.70 -13.26
C LEU A 39 -5.78 18.45 -12.59
N HIS A 40 -4.94 17.50 -12.20
CA HIS A 40 -5.38 16.25 -11.56
C HIS A 40 -6.08 16.46 -10.23
N ALA A 41 -5.73 17.52 -9.49
CA ALA A 41 -6.40 17.84 -8.23
C ALA A 41 -7.91 18.05 -8.43
N THR A 42 -8.40 18.41 -9.62
CA THR A 42 -9.84 18.61 -9.91
C THR A 42 -10.55 17.36 -10.43
N ASP A 43 -9.81 16.27 -10.67
CA ASP A 43 -10.37 15.03 -11.21
C ASP A 43 -11.38 14.40 -10.25
N LYS A 44 -12.44 13.80 -10.81
CA LYS A 44 -13.49 13.14 -10.03
C LYS A 44 -12.92 12.05 -9.12
N ILE A 45 -12.05 11.18 -9.65
CA ILE A 45 -11.41 10.11 -8.88
C ILE A 45 -10.64 10.63 -7.67
N GLN A 46 -10.01 11.81 -7.75
CA GLN A 46 -9.26 12.37 -6.60
C GLN A 46 -10.19 12.88 -5.50
N ARG A 47 -11.36 13.41 -5.86
CA ARG A 47 -12.41 13.77 -4.90
C ARG A 47 -13.02 12.54 -4.25
N ASP A 48 -13.35 11.52 -5.04
CA ASP A 48 -13.88 10.26 -4.52
C ASP A 48 -12.89 9.59 -3.54
N ILE A 49 -11.58 9.69 -3.81
CA ILE A 49 -10.51 9.22 -2.91
C ILE A 49 -10.45 10.08 -1.64
N GLU A 50 -10.49 11.40 -1.75
CA GLU A 50 -10.51 12.31 -0.60
C GLU A 50 -11.69 12.01 0.33
N ASP A 51 -12.90 11.88 -0.23
CA ASP A 51 -14.13 11.63 0.51
C ASP A 51 -14.07 10.31 1.30
N ILE A 52 -13.65 9.21 0.67
CA ILE A 52 -13.61 7.92 1.34
C ILE A 52 -12.49 7.83 2.39
N LEU A 53 -11.35 8.48 2.15
CA LEU A 53 -10.28 8.55 3.15
C LEU A 53 -10.72 9.39 4.33
N LEU A 54 -11.35 10.54 4.10
CA LEU A 54 -11.84 11.41 5.16
C LEU A 54 -12.91 10.72 6.03
N GLN A 55 -13.85 9.98 5.40
CA GLN A 55 -14.82 9.13 6.12
C GLN A 55 -14.15 8.07 7.00
N SER A 56 -12.94 7.65 6.64
CA SER A 56 -12.12 6.70 7.39
C SER A 56 -11.15 7.35 8.39
N GLY A 57 -11.27 8.67 8.61
CA GLY A 57 -10.39 9.43 9.52
C GLY A 57 -8.99 9.71 8.96
N LEU A 58 -8.81 9.64 7.63
CA LEU A 58 -7.52 9.80 6.96
C LEU A 58 -7.49 11.09 6.13
N TYR A 59 -6.41 11.85 6.24
CA TYR A 59 -6.30 13.17 5.60
C TYR A 59 -5.52 13.12 4.30
N TYR A 60 -6.24 13.01 3.18
CA TYR A 60 -5.66 12.94 1.85
C TYR A 60 -5.39 14.31 1.22
N GLU A 61 -4.13 14.69 1.04
CA GLU A 61 -3.74 15.97 0.44
C GLU A 61 -3.91 15.97 -1.09
N ARG A 62 -5.15 16.11 -1.55
CA ARG A 62 -5.46 16.41 -2.96
C ARG A 62 -4.95 17.80 -3.37
N ARG A 63 -5.14 18.80 -2.48
CA ARG A 63 -4.73 20.20 -2.66
C ARG A 63 -3.60 20.53 -1.69
N LYS A 64 -2.49 21.06 -2.21
CA LYS A 64 -1.30 21.37 -1.42
C LYS A 64 -1.62 22.26 -0.22
N ASN A 65 -1.16 21.86 0.96
CA ASN A 65 -1.33 22.51 2.27
C ASN A 65 -2.78 22.63 2.76
N PHE A 66 -3.78 22.02 2.11
CA PHE A 66 -5.18 22.19 2.51
C PHE A 66 -5.46 21.72 3.95
N TYR A 67 -5.02 20.50 4.29
CA TYR A 67 -5.17 19.95 5.64
C TYR A 67 -4.13 20.50 6.63
N LEU A 68 -2.92 20.82 6.16
CA LEU A 68 -1.89 21.46 6.99
C LEU A 68 -2.35 22.82 7.53
N ASN A 69 -3.01 23.62 6.69
CA ASN A 69 -3.58 24.91 7.10
C ASN A 69 -4.76 24.78 8.07
N GLN A 70 -5.33 23.57 8.21
CA GLN A 70 -6.37 23.23 9.18
C GLN A 70 -5.81 22.62 10.46
N GLY A 71 -4.48 22.57 10.61
CA GLY A 71 -3.81 22.06 11.80
C GLY A 71 -3.52 20.56 11.80
N VAL A 72 -3.77 19.84 10.70
CA VAL A 72 -3.41 18.42 10.58
C VAL A 72 -1.88 18.28 10.57
N SER A 73 -1.35 17.32 11.33
CA SER A 73 0.09 17.05 11.37
C SER A 73 0.60 16.50 10.03
N VAL A 74 1.85 16.85 9.69
CA VAL A 74 2.54 16.29 8.51
C VAL A 74 2.63 14.77 8.58
N HIS A 75 2.67 14.20 9.77
CA HIS A 75 2.72 12.74 9.97
C HIS A 75 1.40 12.03 9.65
N ASP A 76 0.28 12.73 9.77
CA ASP A 76 -1.06 12.17 9.53
C ASP A 76 -1.49 12.34 8.07
N LEU A 77 -0.84 13.27 7.36
CA LEU A 77 -1.09 13.55 5.96
C LEU A 77 -0.76 12.35 5.05
N ILE A 78 -1.59 12.13 4.05
CA ILE A 78 -1.40 11.16 2.98
C ILE A 78 -1.35 11.93 1.66
N THR A 79 -0.27 11.78 0.90
CA THR A 79 -0.08 12.52 -0.36
C THR A 79 -0.43 11.66 -1.57
N LEU A 80 -0.73 12.30 -2.71
CA LEU A 80 -0.96 11.62 -4.00
C LEU A 80 0.17 10.63 -4.35
N PRO A 81 1.47 10.98 -4.25
CA PRO A 81 2.55 10.02 -4.51
C PRO A 81 2.59 8.86 -3.52
N TYR A 82 2.17 9.05 -2.27
CA TYR A 82 2.14 7.99 -1.27
C TYR A 82 1.14 6.90 -1.66
N LEU A 83 -0.10 7.29 -1.99
CA LEU A 83 -1.14 6.37 -2.46
C LEU A 83 -0.75 5.73 -3.79
N ALA A 84 -0.24 6.51 -4.74
CA ALA A 84 0.18 6.01 -6.05
C ALA A 84 1.28 4.95 -5.92
N SER A 85 2.30 5.18 -5.08
CA SER A 85 3.33 4.19 -4.80
C SER A 85 2.75 2.96 -4.10
N GLY A 86 1.82 3.12 -3.16
CA GLY A 86 1.13 2.01 -2.52
C GLY A 86 0.36 1.13 -3.51
N TYR A 87 -0.33 1.76 -4.46
CA TYR A 87 -1.03 1.07 -5.55
C TYR A 87 -0.06 0.30 -6.45
N LEU A 88 1.04 0.93 -6.86
CA LEU A 88 2.10 0.24 -7.62
C LEU A 88 2.64 -0.97 -6.87
N ALA A 89 2.83 -0.86 -5.55
CA ALA A 89 3.41 -1.92 -4.73
C ALA A 89 2.47 -3.12 -4.55
N LEU A 90 1.21 -2.88 -4.13
CA LEU A 90 0.30 -3.97 -3.75
C LEU A 90 -0.66 -4.38 -4.86
N VAL A 91 -1.11 -3.46 -5.71
CA VAL A 91 -2.05 -3.78 -6.80
C VAL A 91 -1.28 -4.25 -8.03
N LEU A 92 -0.24 -3.50 -8.44
CA LEU A 92 0.58 -3.86 -9.62
C LEU A 92 1.82 -4.71 -9.29
N LYS A 93 1.96 -5.15 -8.04
CA LYS A 93 3.08 -6.00 -7.55
C LYS A 93 4.47 -5.47 -7.92
N SER A 94 4.61 -4.16 -7.98
CA SER A 94 5.79 -3.47 -8.52
C SER A 94 6.45 -2.55 -7.47
N PRO A 95 6.98 -3.10 -6.35
CA PRO A 95 7.58 -2.29 -5.29
C PRO A 95 8.79 -1.47 -5.76
N ALA A 96 9.56 -1.97 -6.74
CA ALA A 96 10.66 -1.22 -7.33
C ALA A 96 10.20 0.07 -8.05
N LYS A 97 9.08 -0.02 -8.78
CA LYS A 97 8.44 1.14 -9.42
C LYS A 97 7.85 2.08 -8.36
N ALA A 98 7.30 1.53 -7.28
CA ALA A 98 6.79 2.33 -6.16
C ALA A 98 7.87 3.20 -5.50
N ILE A 99 9.08 2.67 -5.31
CA ILE A 99 10.24 3.42 -4.76
C ILE A 99 10.66 4.56 -5.69
N SER A 100 10.73 4.28 -6.99
CA SER A 100 11.22 5.22 -8.00
C SER A 100 10.17 6.24 -8.44
N LEU A 101 8.91 6.09 -8.01
CA LEU A 101 7.83 7.01 -8.36
C LEU A 101 8.12 8.42 -7.82
N ARG A 102 8.11 9.38 -8.75
CA ARG A 102 8.23 10.82 -8.46
C ARG A 102 6.91 11.50 -8.80
N ALA A 103 6.62 12.62 -8.15
CA ALA A 103 5.43 13.43 -8.45
C ALA A 103 5.37 13.82 -9.95
N LYS A 104 6.52 14.10 -10.58
CA LYS A 104 6.60 14.37 -12.02
C LYS A 104 6.15 13.19 -12.89
N THR A 105 6.33 11.94 -12.44
CA THR A 105 5.88 10.74 -13.17
C THR A 105 4.36 10.62 -13.20
N ILE A 106 3.68 11.19 -12.20
CA ILE A 106 2.21 11.19 -12.10
C ILE A 106 1.58 12.20 -13.08
N ARG A 107 2.39 13.09 -13.67
CA ARG A 107 1.97 14.04 -14.71
C ARG A 107 1.77 13.40 -16.09
N ASP A 108 2.25 12.17 -16.26
CA ASP A 108 2.07 11.39 -17.46
C ASP A 108 0.67 10.76 -17.43
N GLU A 109 -0.18 11.16 -18.38
CA GLU A 109 -1.61 10.82 -18.37
C GLU A 109 -1.87 9.32 -18.47
N GLU A 110 -1.08 8.60 -19.26
CA GLU A 110 -1.18 7.14 -19.39
C GLU A 110 -0.84 6.46 -18.07
N LYS A 111 0.27 6.85 -17.44
CA LYS A 111 0.67 6.31 -16.12
C LYS A 111 -0.33 6.68 -15.03
N TYR A 112 -0.89 7.88 -15.10
CA TYR A 112 -1.91 8.35 -14.17
C TYR A 112 -3.16 7.47 -14.24
N LYS A 113 -3.70 7.23 -15.44
CA LYS A 113 -4.91 6.42 -15.66
C LYS A 113 -4.76 4.94 -15.27
N ILE A 114 -3.54 4.40 -15.35
CA ILE A 114 -3.23 3.04 -14.87
C ILE A 114 -3.39 2.94 -13.34
N ILE A 115 -3.01 3.99 -12.61
CA ILE A 115 -3.05 4.02 -11.14
C ILE A 115 -4.43 4.46 -10.64
N PHE A 116 -4.94 5.57 -11.17
CA PHE A 116 -6.19 6.20 -10.76
C PHE A 116 -7.31 5.86 -11.73
N ASN A 117 -7.76 4.61 -11.67
CA ASN A 117 -8.82 4.08 -12.53
C ASN A 117 -10.16 4.04 -11.75
N GLU A 118 -11.19 4.69 -12.29
CA GLU A 118 -12.54 4.72 -11.69
C GLU A 118 -13.23 3.34 -11.61
N LYS A 119 -12.76 2.36 -12.41
CA LYS A 119 -13.25 0.98 -12.34
C LYS A 119 -12.73 0.22 -11.12
N THR A 120 -11.65 0.68 -10.50
CA THR A 120 -11.10 0.05 -9.31
C THR A 120 -11.98 0.36 -8.11
N ASN A 121 -12.26 -0.65 -7.29
CA ASN A 121 -13.05 -0.47 -6.07
C ASN A 121 -12.41 0.62 -5.17
N ILE A 122 -13.14 1.71 -4.95
CA ILE A 122 -12.67 2.91 -4.24
C ILE A 122 -12.16 2.62 -2.82
N LYS A 123 -12.65 1.55 -2.16
CA LYS A 123 -12.17 1.13 -0.84
C LYS A 123 -10.70 0.75 -0.81
N ILE A 124 -10.11 0.40 -1.96
CA ILE A 124 -8.68 0.07 -2.05
C ILE A 124 -7.80 1.16 -1.47
N TRP A 125 -8.15 2.44 -1.67
CA TRP A 125 -7.33 3.56 -1.26
C TRP A 125 -7.22 3.69 0.25
N VAL A 126 -8.32 3.40 0.96
CA VAL A 126 -8.33 3.31 2.43
C VAL A 126 -7.40 2.18 2.88
N SER A 127 -7.56 0.98 2.31
CA SER A 127 -6.74 -0.19 2.66
C SER A 127 -5.24 0.05 2.41
N LEU A 128 -4.88 0.65 1.28
CA LEU A 128 -3.49 1.02 0.98
C LEU A 128 -2.94 2.00 2.03
N ALA A 129 -3.71 3.02 2.39
CA ALA A 129 -3.29 4.02 3.38
C ALA A 129 -3.05 3.39 4.76
N ILE A 130 -4.00 2.61 5.28
CA ILE A 130 -3.88 2.00 6.62
C ILE A 130 -2.75 0.97 6.68
N ILE A 131 -2.60 0.12 5.65
CA ILE A 131 -1.54 -0.90 5.58
C ILE A 131 -0.17 -0.21 5.63
N PHE A 132 0.06 0.79 4.79
CA PHE A 132 1.37 1.44 4.73
C PHE A 132 1.65 2.35 5.92
N LYS A 133 0.62 2.98 6.53
CA LYS A 133 0.79 3.72 7.78
C LYS A 133 1.21 2.79 8.93
N GLU A 134 0.64 1.59 9.00
CA GLU A 134 0.99 0.60 10.03
C GLU A 134 2.40 0.04 9.82
N ILE A 135 2.78 -0.23 8.57
CA ILE A 135 4.17 -0.62 8.23
C ILE A 135 5.14 0.52 8.58
N ASP A 136 4.80 1.77 8.25
CA ASP A 136 5.62 2.93 8.59
C ASP A 136 5.80 3.06 10.11
N ARG A 137 4.73 2.86 10.88
CA ARG A 137 4.77 2.82 12.36
C ARG A 137 5.77 1.77 12.84
N CYS A 138 5.66 0.53 12.37
CA CYS A 138 6.54 -0.57 12.75
C CYS A 138 8.01 -0.30 12.34
N LEU A 139 8.26 0.16 11.12
CA LEU A 139 9.59 0.50 10.63
C LEU A 139 10.24 1.64 11.42
N ASN A 140 9.45 2.62 11.85
CA ASN A 140 9.93 3.73 12.67
C ASN A 140 10.33 3.30 14.08
N LEU A 141 9.67 2.29 14.66
CA LEU A 141 10.00 1.76 16.00
C LEU A 141 11.34 1.00 16.02
N LYS A 142 11.69 0.32 14.93
CA LYS A 142 12.97 -0.42 14.81
C LYS A 142 14.20 0.48 14.65
N ARG A 143 14.00 1.76 14.31
CA ARG A 143 15.08 2.70 14.03
C ARG A 143 15.68 3.27 15.33
N SER A 144 17.01 3.27 15.45
CA SER A 144 17.74 3.86 16.58
C SER A 144 17.86 5.40 16.54
N ASN A 145 17.70 6.02 15.36
CA ASN A 145 17.92 7.47 15.17
C ASN A 145 16.60 8.25 14.99
N LYS A 146 16.39 9.32 15.77
CA LYS A 146 15.14 10.12 15.81
C LYS A 146 14.78 10.88 14.52
N SER A 147 15.59 10.83 13.47
CA SER A 147 15.29 11.52 12.20
C SER A 147 14.34 10.69 11.33
N MET A 148 13.15 11.25 11.08
CA MET A 148 12.12 10.74 10.16
C MET A 148 12.62 10.79 8.70
N SER A 149 13.51 9.88 8.31
CA SER A 149 13.97 9.84 6.92
C SER A 149 12.94 9.10 6.05
N GLU A 150 12.10 9.85 5.34
CA GLU A 150 11.21 9.34 4.29
C GLU A 150 11.97 8.47 3.27
N LYS A 151 13.27 8.71 3.08
CA LYS A 151 14.15 7.88 2.25
C LYS A 151 14.26 6.44 2.78
N PHE A 152 14.39 6.26 4.09
CA PHE A 152 14.42 4.94 4.72
C PHE A 152 13.08 4.24 4.58
N LEU A 153 11.98 4.92 4.90
CA LEU A 153 10.66 4.32 4.81
C LEU A 153 10.32 3.93 3.37
N LYS A 154 10.52 4.83 2.38
CA LYS A 154 10.32 4.50 0.96
C LYS A 154 11.13 3.28 0.53
N LYS A 155 12.39 3.16 0.98
CA LYS A 155 13.26 2.04 0.62
C LYS A 155 12.66 0.68 1.00
N TRP A 156 11.94 0.61 2.12
CA TRP A 156 11.50 -0.66 2.71
C TRP A 156 9.99 -0.89 2.70
N ARG A 157 9.16 0.14 2.93
CA ARG A 157 7.71 0.00 3.15
C ARG A 157 7.02 -0.82 2.06
N TYR A 158 7.35 -0.56 0.79
CA TYR A 158 6.65 -1.16 -0.34
C TYR A 158 6.96 -2.65 -0.51
N ILE A 159 8.21 -3.04 -0.31
CA ILE A 159 8.56 -4.45 -0.37
C ILE A 159 8.03 -5.20 0.84
N ILE A 160 8.16 -4.62 2.04
CA ILE A 160 7.64 -5.23 3.27
C ILE A 160 6.14 -5.42 3.16
N GLY A 161 5.38 -4.44 2.68
CA GLY A 161 3.94 -4.58 2.46
C GLY A 161 3.60 -5.69 1.48
N LEU A 162 4.33 -5.79 0.36
CA LEU A 162 4.11 -6.88 -0.60
C LEU A 162 4.38 -8.26 0.04
N LEU A 163 5.46 -8.40 0.80
CA LEU A 163 5.85 -9.66 1.44
C LEU A 163 4.88 -10.06 2.56
N ILE A 164 4.39 -9.12 3.37
CA ILE A 164 3.39 -9.38 4.40
C ILE A 164 2.11 -9.96 3.77
N LEU A 165 1.56 -9.27 2.78
CA LEU A 165 0.33 -9.73 2.12
C LEU A 165 0.57 -11.06 1.39
N ALA A 166 1.72 -11.22 0.73
CA ALA A 166 2.05 -12.46 0.05
C ALA A 166 2.18 -13.64 1.01
N LYS A 167 2.79 -13.42 2.19
CA LYS A 167 2.90 -14.43 3.24
C LYS A 167 1.54 -14.78 3.84
N TYR A 168 0.70 -13.78 4.11
CA TYR A 168 -0.66 -13.99 4.63
C TYR A 168 -1.53 -14.79 3.66
N TYR A 169 -1.60 -14.37 2.40
CA TYR A 169 -2.38 -15.04 1.35
C TYR A 169 -1.71 -16.29 0.77
N LYS A 170 -0.44 -16.53 1.13
CA LYS A 170 0.41 -17.62 0.61
C LYS A 170 0.53 -17.60 -0.92
N LYS A 171 0.52 -16.41 -1.51
CA LYS A 171 0.66 -16.18 -2.96
C LYS A 171 1.04 -14.73 -3.21
N PHE A 172 1.74 -14.45 -4.31
CA PHE A 172 1.99 -13.07 -4.74
C PHE A 172 0.83 -12.46 -5.54
N ASP A 173 0.01 -13.29 -6.18
CA ASP A 173 -1.11 -12.87 -7.03
C ASP A 173 -2.42 -12.69 -6.24
N PHE A 174 -2.34 -11.96 -5.11
CA PHE A 174 -3.53 -11.55 -4.37
C PHE A 174 -4.22 -10.37 -5.08
N ASN A 175 -5.55 -10.42 -5.18
CA ASN A 175 -6.35 -9.45 -5.92
C ASN A 175 -6.78 -8.24 -5.06
N VAL A 176 -7.43 -7.27 -5.69
CA VAL A 176 -7.89 -6.02 -5.03
C VAL A 176 -8.82 -6.28 -3.85
N ASN A 177 -9.75 -7.25 -3.95
CA ASN A 177 -10.66 -7.56 -2.87
C ASN A 177 -9.93 -8.18 -1.66
N GLU A 178 -8.91 -9.01 -1.92
CA GLU A 178 -8.03 -9.54 -0.87
C GLU A 178 -7.24 -8.41 -0.18
N ILE A 179 -6.78 -7.39 -0.89
CA ILE A 179 -6.15 -6.22 -0.25
C ILE A 179 -7.17 -5.48 0.63
N ILE A 180 -8.40 -5.31 0.13
CA ILE A 180 -9.46 -4.60 0.86
C ILE A 180 -9.87 -5.34 2.14
N SER A 181 -9.95 -6.67 2.08
CA SER A 181 -10.34 -7.50 3.22
C SER A 181 -9.19 -7.83 4.18
N PHE A 182 -7.97 -7.36 3.92
CA PHE A 182 -6.82 -7.65 4.76
C PHE A 182 -6.96 -6.97 6.13
N ASP A 183 -6.84 -7.75 7.19
CA ASP A 183 -6.85 -7.25 8.55
C ASP A 183 -5.48 -6.65 8.93
N VAL A 184 -5.44 -5.33 9.05
CA VAL A 184 -4.24 -4.56 9.37
C VAL A 184 -3.68 -4.91 10.74
N SER A 185 -4.50 -5.40 11.68
CA SER A 185 -4.03 -5.77 13.02
C SER A 185 -3.04 -6.93 13.03
N LEU A 186 -2.99 -7.69 11.93
CA LEU A 186 -2.02 -8.78 11.72
C LEU A 186 -0.60 -8.26 11.42
N ILE A 187 -0.45 -6.97 11.08
CA ILE A 187 0.87 -6.35 10.87
C ILE A 187 1.49 -6.10 12.25
N THR A 188 2.39 -6.99 12.65
CA THR A 188 3.10 -6.89 13.93
C THR A 188 4.49 -6.30 13.76
N GLN A 189 4.98 -5.63 14.82
CA GLN A 189 6.32 -5.07 14.84
C GLN A 189 7.40 -6.16 14.66
N ASP A 190 7.21 -7.33 15.26
CA ASP A 190 8.14 -8.45 15.16
C ASP A 190 8.20 -8.98 13.73
N GLU A 191 7.06 -9.16 13.07
CA GLU A 191 7.02 -9.61 11.68
C GLU A 191 7.69 -8.62 10.73
N VAL A 192 7.37 -7.33 10.85
CA VAL A 192 8.03 -6.27 10.07
C VAL A 192 9.54 -6.28 10.31
N SER A 193 9.95 -6.51 11.56
CA SER A 193 11.36 -6.54 11.94
C SER A 193 12.10 -7.71 11.32
N ILE A 194 11.54 -8.93 11.41
CA ILE A 194 12.11 -10.15 10.81
C ILE A 194 12.22 -9.97 9.29
N LEU A 195 11.14 -9.56 8.63
CA LEU A 195 11.15 -9.35 7.18
C LEU A 195 12.16 -8.30 6.75
N LEU A 196 12.33 -7.23 7.54
CA LEU A 196 13.33 -6.21 7.23
C LEU A 196 14.76 -6.78 7.28
N ASP A 197 15.07 -7.64 8.26
CA ASP A 197 16.39 -8.25 8.36
C ASP A 197 16.60 -9.30 7.26
N ASP A 198 15.61 -10.16 7.01
CA ASP A 198 15.62 -11.12 5.90
C ASP A 198 15.88 -10.42 4.56
N VAL A 199 15.20 -9.31 4.30
CA VAL A 199 15.38 -8.54 3.05
C VAL A 199 16.78 -7.92 3.00
N LYS A 200 17.32 -7.40 4.10
CA LYS A 200 18.67 -6.82 4.14
C LYS A 200 19.75 -7.87 3.89
N ASP A 201 19.63 -9.04 4.51
CA ASP A 201 20.62 -10.11 4.42
C ASP A 201 20.65 -10.74 3.03
N ASN A 202 19.53 -10.71 2.31
CA ASN A 202 19.41 -11.23 0.95
C ASN A 202 19.59 -10.16 -0.14
N LEU A 203 19.90 -8.92 0.21
CA LEU A 203 20.31 -7.88 -0.74
C LEU A 203 21.83 -7.98 -0.98
N PRO A 204 22.31 -8.19 -2.23
CA PRO A 204 23.74 -8.26 -2.50
C PRO A 204 24.45 -6.98 -2.05
N SER A 205 25.54 -7.15 -1.29
CA SER A 205 26.28 -6.11 -0.58
C SER A 205 26.91 -5.02 -1.46
N SER A 206 26.91 -5.20 -2.79
CA SER A 206 27.36 -4.21 -3.77
C SER A 206 26.18 -3.41 -4.33
N ASN A 207 26.06 -2.17 -3.85
CA ASN A 207 25.04 -1.16 -4.13
C ASN A 207 23.77 -1.27 -3.27
N GLN A 208 23.71 -0.39 -2.26
CA GLN A 208 22.53 -0.06 -1.45
C GLN A 208 21.35 0.56 -2.25
N ASN A 209 21.35 0.40 -3.58
CA ASN A 209 20.29 0.79 -4.50
C ASN A 209 19.52 -0.48 -4.90
N LEU A 210 18.25 -0.58 -4.50
CA LEU A 210 17.40 -1.67 -4.94
C LEU A 210 17.11 -1.50 -6.45
N SER A 211 17.87 -2.18 -7.29
CA SER A 211 17.62 -2.26 -8.74
C SER A 211 16.51 -3.27 -9.05
N ASN A 212 15.83 -3.12 -10.19
CA ASN A 212 14.78 -4.07 -10.63
C ASN A 212 15.30 -5.52 -10.65
N ALA A 213 16.56 -5.76 -11.03
CA ALA A 213 17.15 -7.09 -11.07
C ALA A 213 17.30 -7.72 -9.67
N ASN A 214 17.71 -6.92 -8.68
CA ASN A 214 17.83 -7.37 -7.29
C ASN A 214 16.44 -7.66 -6.69
N PHE A 215 15.44 -6.86 -7.06
CA PHE A 215 14.05 -7.10 -6.68
C PHE A 215 13.51 -8.44 -7.17
N VAL A 216 13.74 -8.77 -8.46
CA VAL A 216 13.26 -10.04 -9.03
C VAL A 216 13.92 -11.23 -8.33
N LYS A 217 15.24 -11.19 -8.09
CA LYS A 217 15.94 -12.26 -7.36
C LYS A 217 15.38 -12.46 -5.95
N MET A 218 15.11 -11.37 -5.25
CA MET A 218 14.53 -11.40 -3.91
C MET A 218 13.09 -11.93 -3.94
N LEU A 219 12.25 -11.47 -4.87
CA LEU A 219 10.89 -12.00 -5.01
C LEU A 219 10.91 -13.51 -5.27
N ASN A 220 11.78 -14.00 -6.16
CA ASN A 220 11.93 -15.42 -6.42
C ASN A 220 12.38 -16.20 -5.17
N PHE A 221 13.27 -15.64 -4.35
CA PHE A 221 13.67 -16.24 -3.08
C PHE A 221 12.48 -16.38 -2.11
N PHE A 222 11.71 -15.32 -1.91
CA PHE A 222 10.54 -15.36 -1.04
C PHE A 222 9.42 -16.25 -1.60
N GLU A 223 9.22 -16.26 -2.92
CA GLU A 223 8.27 -17.14 -3.60
C GLU A 223 8.62 -18.61 -3.37
N LYS A 224 9.89 -18.98 -3.52
CA LYS A 224 10.35 -20.33 -3.21
C LYS A 224 10.10 -20.71 -1.74
N ASN A 225 10.31 -19.78 -0.82
CA ASN A 225 10.04 -20.01 0.61
C ASN A 225 8.54 -20.14 0.91
N ILE A 226 7.68 -19.35 0.26
CA ILE A 226 6.23 -19.48 0.36
C ILE A 226 5.77 -20.85 -0.18
N ILE A 227 6.28 -21.27 -1.35
CA ILE A 227 6.00 -22.59 -1.91
C ILE A 227 6.43 -23.69 -0.94
N LEU A 228 7.62 -23.58 -0.35
CA LEU A 228 8.11 -24.54 0.65
C LEU A 228 7.22 -24.57 1.90
N LEU A 229 6.74 -23.42 2.37
CA LEU A 229 5.83 -23.32 3.51
C LEU A 229 4.48 -24.00 3.21
N ILE A 230 3.92 -23.76 2.02
CA ILE A 230 2.69 -24.43 1.56
C ILE A 230 2.89 -25.94 1.51
N ALA A 231 4.01 -26.41 0.93
CA ALA A 231 4.33 -27.83 0.87
C ALA A 231 4.45 -28.47 2.25
N LYS A 232 5.08 -27.79 3.22
CA LYS A 232 5.17 -28.24 4.62
C LYS A 232 3.81 -28.33 5.28
N LEU A 233 2.94 -27.32 5.11
CA LEU A 233 1.58 -27.32 5.65
C LEU A 233 0.74 -28.46 5.06
N PHE A 234 0.86 -28.70 3.76
CA PHE A 234 0.17 -29.81 3.09
C PHE A 234 0.65 -31.17 3.61
N LEU A 235 1.97 -31.35 3.76
CA LEU A 235 2.53 -32.57 4.35
C LEU A 235 2.06 -32.77 5.81
N MET A 236 2.00 -31.70 6.60
CA MET A 236 1.50 -31.74 7.97
C MET A 236 0.03 -32.14 8.03
N GLN A 237 -0.81 -31.60 7.13
CA GLN A 237 -2.21 -32.02 7.00
C GLN A 237 -2.34 -33.49 6.64
N ILE A 238 -1.53 -34.01 5.71
CA ILE A 238 -1.49 -35.44 5.36
C ILE A 238 -1.11 -36.28 6.58
N LEU A 239 -0.11 -35.87 7.35
CA LEU A 239 0.33 -36.59 8.54
C LEU A 239 -0.76 -36.60 9.63
N ILE A 240 -1.44 -35.47 9.85
CA ILE A 240 -2.57 -35.37 10.78
C ILE A 240 -3.71 -36.30 10.31
N MET A 241 -4.08 -36.27 9.03
CA MET A 241 -5.09 -37.15 8.43
C MET A 241 -4.73 -38.63 8.60
N LYS A 242 -3.47 -39.01 8.35
CA LYS A 242 -2.97 -40.38 8.58
C LYS A 242 -3.09 -40.79 10.05
N LYS A 243 -2.74 -39.90 10.98
CA LYS A 243 -2.83 -40.16 12.42
C LYS A 243 -4.29 -40.31 12.89
N ILE A 244 -5.20 -39.46 12.41
CA ILE A 244 -6.64 -39.58 12.67
C ILE A 244 -7.19 -40.91 12.13
N PHE A 245 -6.79 -41.29 10.92
CA PHE A 245 -7.19 -42.56 10.31
C PHE A 245 -6.68 -43.78 11.11
N GLN A 246 -5.41 -43.77 11.55
CA GLN A 246 -4.87 -44.82 12.42
C GLN A 246 -5.64 -44.92 13.74
N LEU A 247 -5.90 -43.79 14.41
CA LEU A 247 -6.68 -43.76 15.65
C LEU A 247 -8.12 -44.25 15.45
N SER A 248 -8.71 -43.98 14.28
CA SER A 248 -10.04 -44.49 13.90
C SER A 248 -10.05 -46.02 13.74
N LEU A 249 -8.98 -46.61 13.21
CA LEU A 249 -8.82 -48.07 13.09
C LEU A 249 -8.53 -48.77 14.42
N GLU A 250 -7.97 -48.08 15.41
CA GLU A 250 -7.71 -48.63 16.75
C GLU A 250 -8.94 -48.60 17.69
N LYS A 251 -9.83 -47.61 17.53
CA LYS A 251 -11.10 -47.53 18.30
C LYS A 251 -11.98 -48.80 18.23
N PRO A 252 -12.25 -49.42 17.05
CA PRO A 252 -13.06 -50.62 16.98
C PRO A 252 -12.40 -51.84 17.66
N LYS A 253 -11.06 -51.91 17.70
CA LYS A 253 -10.34 -53.00 18.39
C LYS A 253 -10.48 -52.92 19.91
N LYS A 254 -10.45 -51.71 20.50
CA LYS A 254 -10.67 -51.54 21.95
C LYS A 254 -12.09 -51.87 22.39
N ILE A 255 -13.11 -51.54 21.59
CA ILE A 255 -14.52 -51.90 21.89
C ILE A 255 -14.74 -53.41 21.81
N MET A 256 -14.11 -54.07 20.83
CA MET A 256 -14.21 -55.53 20.67
C MET A 256 -13.51 -56.29 21.82
N ILE A 257 -12.36 -55.82 22.29
CA ILE A 257 -11.65 -56.39 23.45
C ILE A 257 -12.42 -56.15 24.76
N PHE A 258 -13.03 -54.97 24.94
CA PHE A 258 -13.82 -54.67 26.14
C PHE A 258 -15.06 -55.57 26.25
N ASN A 259 -15.74 -55.87 25.14
CA ASN A 259 -16.88 -56.80 25.11
C ASN A 259 -16.48 -58.28 25.31
N LEU A 260 -15.21 -58.63 25.07
CA LEU A 260 -14.67 -59.97 25.31
C LEU A 260 -14.19 -60.18 26.76
N LEU A 261 -13.90 -59.11 27.50
CA LEU A 261 -13.48 -59.15 28.91
C LEU A 261 -14.65 -59.06 29.92
N ILE A 262 -15.87 -58.77 29.44
CA ILE A 262 -17.11 -58.65 30.26
C ILE A 262 -18.01 -59.91 30.12
N ARG A 263 -17.53 -60.96 29.46
CA ARG A 263 -18.15 -62.30 29.46
C ARG A 263 -17.30 -63.26 30.27
#